data_AF-A0A1B9JV51-F1
#
_entry.id   AF-A0A1B9JV51-F1
#
_cell.length_a   1.000
_cell.length_b   1.000
_cell.length_c   1.000
_cell.angle_alpha   90.00
_cell.angle_beta   90.00
_cell.angle_gamma   90.00
#
_symmetry.space_group_name_H-M   'P 1'
#
loop_
_entity.id
_entity.type
_entity.pdbx_description
1 polymer ?
#
loop_
_entity_poly.entity_id
_entity_poly.type
_entity_poly.pdbx_seq_one_letter_code
_entity_poly.pdbx_strand_id
1 'polypeptide(L)'
;MLMPTTYIYEFKNNLFFFIMSTHQIDDKALIPIDCLSVSLNTNESEIASTALEAINKFSIGKSKYMQYETDIINKNICKWVGARGIKSFEKNSRFLTMEKNVETVEYILTPFDNFNKFPYQWAFNKDLVKINMDSDLLDIGKAILLALERSTYHPERKDPKYRESKPKFFLP
;
A
#
# COMPACT_ATOMS: atom_id res chain seq x y z
N MET A 1 -11.33 3.65 -17.24
CA MET A 1 -9.89 3.28 -17.28
C MET A 1 -9.44 3.15 -15.82
N LEU A 2 -8.70 2.09 -15.47
CA LEU A 2 -8.16 2.00 -14.10
C LEU A 2 -7.13 3.12 -13.90
N MET A 3 -7.21 3.81 -12.75
CA MET A 3 -6.18 4.77 -12.38
C MET A 3 -4.87 4.01 -12.12
N PRO A 4 -3.70 4.59 -12.44
CA PRO A 4 -2.44 4.04 -11.98
C PRO A 4 -2.44 3.92 -10.45
N THR A 5 -2.17 2.72 -9.96
CA THR A 5 -2.25 2.40 -8.52
C THR A 5 -1.00 1.67 -8.08
N THR A 6 -0.50 2.01 -6.89
CA THR A 6 0.48 1.19 -6.16
C THR A 6 -0.05 0.85 -4.78
N TYR A 7 0.22 -0.38 -4.33
CA TYR A 7 -0.09 -0.78 -2.95
C TYR A 7 1.17 -0.62 -2.10
N ILE A 8 1.02 0.00 -0.94
CA ILE A 8 2.13 0.33 -0.06
C ILE A 8 1.92 -0.41 1.25
N TYR A 9 2.83 -1.32 1.58
CA TYR A 9 2.79 -2.11 2.80
C TYR A 9 3.97 -1.77 3.69
N GLU A 10 3.72 -1.58 4.98
CA GLU A 10 4.78 -1.58 5.98
C GLU A 10 4.99 -2.99 6.54
N PHE A 11 6.23 -3.46 6.56
CA PHE A 11 6.60 -4.73 7.16
C PHE A 11 8.08 -4.72 7.57
N LYS A 12 8.38 -5.16 8.81
CA LYS A 12 9.76 -5.22 9.36
C LYS A 12 10.54 -3.90 9.15
N ASN A 13 9.94 -2.75 9.49
CA ASN A 13 10.56 -1.42 9.35
C ASN A 13 10.94 -1.04 7.91
N ASN A 14 10.29 -1.62 6.91
CA ASN A 14 10.42 -1.24 5.51
C ASN A 14 9.04 -0.95 4.94
N LEU A 15 8.98 -0.01 3.99
CA LEU A 15 7.84 0.16 3.09
C LEU A 15 8.11 -0.61 1.81
N PHE A 16 7.11 -1.34 1.36
CA PHE A 16 7.10 -2.14 0.14
C PHE A 16 6.04 -1.56 -0.80
N PHE A 17 6.48 -1.06 -1.95
CA PHE A 17 5.65 -0.46 -2.99
C PHE A 17 5.48 -1.47 -4.11
N PHE A 18 4.28 -2.01 -4.25
CA PHE A 18 3.98 -2.99 -5.28
C PHE A 18 3.69 -2.29 -6.61
N ILE A 19 4.42 -2.71 -7.63
CA ILE A 19 4.18 -2.28 -9.01
C ILE A 19 3.02 -3.13 -9.52
N MET A 20 1.90 -2.48 -9.81
CA MET A 20 0.67 -3.14 -10.26
C MET A 20 0.56 -3.11 -11.79
N SER A 21 -0.06 -4.13 -12.35
CA SER A 21 -0.38 -4.23 -13.77
C SER A 21 -1.80 -4.72 -13.96
N THR A 22 -2.45 -4.30 -15.04
CA THR A 22 -3.72 -4.90 -15.46
C THR A 22 -3.47 -6.25 -16.13
N HIS A 23 -4.47 -7.11 -16.06
CA HIS A 23 -4.42 -8.41 -16.72
C HIS A 23 -4.49 -8.26 -18.25
N GLN A 24 -3.86 -9.18 -19.00
CA GLN A 24 -3.77 -9.07 -20.47
C GLN A 24 -5.11 -9.16 -21.21
N ILE A 25 -6.10 -9.82 -20.61
CA ILE A 25 -7.38 -10.19 -21.25
C ILE A 25 -8.56 -9.44 -20.63
N ASP A 26 -8.45 -8.99 -19.38
CA ASP A 26 -9.54 -8.28 -18.69
C ASP A 26 -8.96 -7.19 -17.77
N ASP A 27 -9.16 -5.93 -18.15
CA ASP A 27 -8.62 -4.74 -17.47
C ASP A 27 -9.27 -4.46 -16.10
N LYS A 28 -9.87 -5.47 -15.46
CA LYS A 28 -10.62 -5.31 -14.20
C LYS A 28 -9.84 -5.68 -12.94
N ALA A 29 -8.76 -6.44 -13.06
CA ALA A 29 -7.97 -6.87 -11.91
C ALA A 29 -6.56 -6.31 -11.92
N LEU A 30 -6.12 -5.83 -10.76
CA LEU A 30 -4.75 -5.41 -10.49
C LEU A 30 -3.94 -6.60 -10.01
N ILE A 31 -2.82 -6.87 -10.68
CA ILE A 31 -1.90 -7.95 -10.35
C ILE A 31 -0.55 -7.32 -10.00
N PRO A 32 0.02 -7.60 -8.81
CA PRO A 32 1.37 -7.15 -8.49
C PRO A 32 2.39 -7.94 -9.32
N ILE A 33 3.25 -7.22 -10.04
CA ILE A 33 4.24 -7.82 -10.93
C ILE A 33 5.68 -7.69 -10.43
N ASP A 34 5.93 -6.71 -9.57
CA ASP A 34 7.22 -6.45 -8.95
C ASP A 34 7.04 -5.59 -7.69
N CYS A 35 8.11 -5.38 -6.92
CA CYS A 35 8.08 -4.62 -5.69
C CYS A 35 9.37 -3.81 -5.49
N LEU A 36 9.21 -2.53 -5.15
CA LEU A 36 10.30 -1.69 -4.66
C LEU A 36 10.21 -1.60 -3.13
N SER A 37 11.33 -1.36 -2.46
CA SER A 37 11.35 -1.23 -1.01
C SER A 37 12.27 -0.12 -0.53
N VAL A 38 11.87 0.54 0.56
CA VAL A 38 12.69 1.53 1.25
C VAL A 38 12.57 1.35 2.77
N SER A 39 13.61 1.68 3.53
CA SER A 39 13.54 1.64 4.99
C SER A 39 12.61 2.73 5.52
N LEU A 40 11.81 2.44 6.54
CA LEU A 40 10.97 3.45 7.22
C LEU A 40 11.82 4.51 7.96
N ASN A 41 13.11 4.23 8.21
CA ASN A 41 14.02 5.14 8.88
C ASN A 41 14.72 6.12 7.93
N THR A 42 14.43 6.06 6.62
CA THR A 42 14.96 7.06 5.69
C THR A 42 14.11 8.33 5.69
N ASN A 43 14.57 9.35 4.96
CA ASN A 43 13.85 10.60 4.81
C ASN A 43 12.62 10.46 3.89
N GLU A 44 11.67 11.38 4.07
CA GLU A 44 10.40 11.40 3.37
C GLU A 44 10.55 11.54 1.86
N SER A 45 11.55 12.29 1.39
CA SER A 45 11.80 12.46 -0.05
C SER A 45 12.18 11.14 -0.73
N GLU A 46 12.93 10.27 -0.07
CA GLU A 46 13.29 8.95 -0.61
C GLU A 46 12.07 8.02 -0.66
N ILE A 47 11.22 8.05 0.39
CA ILE A 47 9.93 7.37 0.41
C ILE A 47 9.06 7.81 -0.77
N ALA A 48 8.93 9.11 -1.00
CA ALA A 48 8.19 9.67 -2.12
C ALA A 48 8.77 9.23 -3.46
N SER A 49 10.10 9.35 -3.64
CA SER A 49 10.75 8.98 -4.89
C SER A 49 10.48 7.52 -5.27
N THR A 50 10.52 6.61 -4.29
CA THR A 50 10.26 5.18 -4.49
C THR A 50 8.78 4.93 -4.81
N ALA A 51 7.86 5.62 -4.13
CA ALA A 51 6.43 5.54 -4.41
C ALA A 51 6.10 6.02 -5.83
N LEU A 52 6.69 7.14 -6.24
CA LEU A 52 6.52 7.72 -7.57
C LEU A 52 7.12 6.82 -8.65
N GLU A 53 8.27 6.18 -8.39
CA GLU A 53 8.82 5.18 -9.30
C GLU A 53 7.86 4.00 -9.47
N ALA A 54 7.30 3.47 -8.37
CA ALA A 54 6.39 2.33 -8.41
C ALA A 54 5.10 2.64 -9.17
N ILE A 55 4.46 3.78 -8.89
CA ILE A 55 3.20 4.16 -9.55
C ILE A 55 3.39 4.53 -11.03
N ASN A 56 4.54 5.10 -11.40
CA ASN A 56 4.84 5.39 -12.79
C ASN A 56 5.20 4.13 -13.59
N LYS A 57 5.64 3.04 -12.92
CA LYS A 57 5.82 1.71 -13.54
C LYS A 57 4.51 0.93 -13.70
N PHE A 58 3.37 1.48 -13.26
CA PHE A 58 2.06 0.87 -13.44
C PHE A 58 1.81 0.48 -14.89
N SER A 59 1.46 -0.78 -15.12
CA SER A 59 1.14 -1.33 -16.45
C SER A 59 2.21 -1.15 -17.55
N ILE A 60 3.46 -0.75 -17.20
CA ILE A 60 4.58 -0.73 -18.16
C ILE A 60 4.97 -2.15 -18.59
N GLY A 61 4.66 -3.16 -17.76
CA GLY A 61 4.74 -4.58 -18.12
C GLY A 61 3.37 -5.23 -17.97
N LYS A 62 2.92 -5.99 -18.98
CA LYS A 62 1.76 -6.87 -18.85
C LYS A 62 2.06 -7.98 -17.85
N SER A 63 1.15 -8.25 -16.93
CA SER A 63 1.28 -9.43 -16.05
C SER A 63 1.38 -10.71 -16.90
N LYS A 64 2.32 -11.60 -16.52
CA LYS A 64 2.39 -12.97 -17.04
C LYS A 64 1.43 -13.91 -16.30
N TYR A 65 0.88 -13.44 -15.18
CA TYR A 65 -0.01 -14.21 -14.31
C TYR A 65 -1.46 -13.88 -14.62
N MET A 66 -2.28 -14.92 -14.54
CA MET A 66 -3.73 -14.83 -14.53
C MET A 66 -4.23 -14.48 -13.12
N GLN A 67 -5.42 -13.86 -13.06
CA GLN A 67 -6.01 -13.38 -11.80
C GLN A 67 -6.25 -14.50 -10.77
N TYR A 68 -6.48 -15.74 -11.23
CA TYR A 68 -6.73 -16.91 -10.39
C TYR A 68 -5.45 -17.62 -9.94
N GLU A 69 -4.25 -17.22 -10.38
CA GLU A 69 -2.97 -17.80 -9.95
C GLU A 69 -2.50 -17.24 -8.59
N THR A 70 -3.44 -17.14 -7.65
CA THR A 70 -3.24 -16.50 -6.33
C THR A 70 -2.09 -17.13 -5.55
N ASP A 71 -1.88 -18.45 -5.68
CA ASP A 71 -0.80 -19.14 -4.97
C ASP A 71 0.59 -18.74 -5.47
N ILE A 72 0.75 -18.53 -6.77
CA ILE A 72 2.02 -18.11 -7.37
C ILE A 72 2.29 -16.65 -7.01
N ILE A 73 1.26 -15.80 -7.14
CA ILE A 73 1.32 -14.39 -6.76
C ILE A 73 1.70 -14.26 -5.27
N ASN A 74 1.06 -15.01 -4.39
CA ASN A 74 1.36 -15.01 -2.95
C ASN A 74 2.79 -15.45 -2.65
N LYS A 75 3.31 -16.46 -3.36
CA LYS A 75 4.72 -16.90 -3.23
C LYS A 75 5.69 -15.79 -3.64
N ASN A 76 5.42 -15.10 -4.74
CA ASN A 76 6.24 -13.98 -5.22
C ASN A 76 6.23 -12.81 -4.23
N ILE A 77 5.04 -12.40 -3.76
CA ILE A 77 4.90 -11.37 -2.73
C ILE A 77 5.73 -11.73 -1.50
N CYS A 78 5.59 -12.96 -0.98
CA CYS A 78 6.34 -13.41 0.19
C CYS A 78 7.86 -13.39 -0.05
N LYS A 79 8.30 -13.76 -1.26
CA LYS A 79 9.71 -13.72 -1.64
C LYS A 79 10.24 -12.28 -1.67
N TRP A 80 9.51 -11.35 -2.27
CA TRP A 80 9.91 -9.94 -2.35
C TRP A 80 10.04 -9.30 -0.97
N VAL A 81 9.07 -9.55 -0.08
CA VAL A 81 9.04 -8.91 1.26
C VAL A 81 9.78 -9.71 2.34
N GLY A 82 10.32 -10.89 2.00
CA GLY A 82 10.98 -11.79 2.95
C GLY A 82 10.05 -12.31 4.06
N ALA A 83 8.79 -12.61 3.72
CA ALA A 83 7.82 -13.25 4.60
C ALA A 83 7.81 -14.78 4.43
N ARG A 84 7.53 -15.50 5.52
CA ARG A 84 7.42 -16.97 5.49
C ARG A 84 6.15 -17.47 4.77
N GLY A 85 5.15 -16.60 4.61
CA GLY A 85 3.88 -16.92 3.98
C GLY A 85 2.92 -15.73 4.04
N ILE A 86 1.94 -15.71 3.15
CA ILE A 86 1.10 -14.53 2.92
C ILE A 86 0.30 -14.14 4.15
N LYS A 87 -0.27 -15.12 4.86
CA LYS A 87 -0.97 -14.89 6.14
C LYS A 87 -0.07 -14.28 7.20
N SER A 88 1.23 -14.59 7.19
CA SER A 88 2.19 -13.99 8.13
C SER A 88 2.54 -12.57 7.72
N PHE A 89 2.60 -12.28 6.43
CA PHE A 89 2.81 -10.93 5.92
C PHE A 89 1.62 -10.04 6.28
N GLU A 90 0.41 -10.41 5.86
CA GLU A 90 -0.83 -9.65 6.08
C GLU A 90 -1.10 -9.35 7.56
N LYS A 91 -0.85 -10.31 8.46
CA LYS A 91 -1.05 -10.12 9.91
C LYS A 91 -0.06 -9.17 10.56
N ASN A 92 1.11 -9.00 9.98
CA ASN A 92 2.18 -8.19 10.57
C ASN A 92 2.48 -6.94 9.73
N SER A 93 1.58 -6.60 8.80
CA SER A 93 1.65 -5.40 8.01
C SER A 93 0.45 -4.49 8.28
N ARG A 94 0.64 -3.23 7.95
CA ARG A 94 -0.43 -2.27 7.64
C ARG A 94 -0.20 -1.79 6.22
N PHE A 95 -1.26 -1.35 5.55
CA PHE A 95 -1.14 -0.96 4.16
C PHE A 95 -2.05 0.19 3.79
N LEU A 96 -1.72 0.82 2.68
CA LEU A 96 -2.50 1.85 2.02
C LEU A 96 -2.38 1.69 0.51
N THR A 97 -3.28 2.30 -0.24
CA THR A 97 -3.13 2.46 -1.69
C THR A 97 -2.79 3.90 -2.03
N MET A 98 -2.02 4.08 -3.09
CA MET A 98 -1.78 5.38 -3.70
C MET A 98 -2.27 5.31 -5.15
N GLU A 99 -3.18 6.20 -5.51
CA GLU A 99 -3.78 6.29 -6.84
C GLU A 99 -3.44 7.62 -7.49
N LYS A 100 -3.15 7.59 -8.79
CA LYS A 100 -2.85 8.78 -9.60
C LYS A 100 -4.11 9.25 -10.32
N ASN A 101 -4.76 10.30 -9.83
CA ASN A 101 -5.93 10.89 -10.47
C ASN A 101 -5.52 12.07 -11.37
N VAL A 102 -5.40 11.81 -12.67
CA VAL A 102 -4.99 12.83 -13.66
C VAL A 102 -6.07 13.88 -13.93
N GLU A 103 -7.35 13.58 -13.64
CA GLU A 103 -8.45 14.53 -13.85
C GLU A 103 -8.42 15.64 -12.78
N THR A 104 -8.09 15.29 -11.54
CA THR A 104 -7.97 16.25 -10.43
C THR A 104 -6.54 16.71 -10.15
N VAL A 105 -5.54 16.11 -10.80
CA VAL A 105 -4.10 16.38 -10.58
C VAL A 105 -3.71 16.10 -9.12
N GLU A 106 -4.22 14.99 -8.56
CA GLU A 106 -3.98 14.57 -7.18
C GLU A 106 -3.48 13.13 -7.09
N TYR A 107 -2.59 12.89 -6.12
CA TYR A 107 -2.40 11.57 -5.54
C TYR A 107 -3.42 11.35 -4.42
N ILE A 108 -4.15 10.25 -4.51
CA ILE A 108 -5.14 9.84 -3.51
C ILE A 108 -4.54 8.68 -2.71
N LEU A 109 -4.30 8.90 -1.42
CA LEU A 109 -3.76 7.93 -0.49
C LEU A 109 -4.90 7.40 0.39
N THR A 110 -5.18 6.10 0.26
CA THR A 110 -6.28 5.44 0.97
C THR A 110 -5.73 4.51 2.04
N PRO A 111 -5.82 4.86 3.34
CA PRO A 111 -5.47 3.96 4.41
C PRO A 111 -6.53 2.85 4.60
N PHE A 112 -6.07 1.69 5.08
CA PHE A 112 -6.93 0.53 5.30
C PHE A 112 -6.99 0.13 6.77
N ASP A 113 -8.19 -0.30 7.19
CA ASP A 113 -8.41 -0.87 8.50
C ASP A 113 -8.10 -2.37 8.53
N ASN A 114 -6.83 -2.72 8.71
CA ASN A 114 -6.44 -4.13 8.88
C ASN A 114 -6.91 -4.73 10.21
N PHE A 115 -7.47 -3.92 11.12
CA PHE A 115 -8.04 -4.41 12.36
C PHE A 115 -9.34 -5.19 12.14
N ASN A 116 -10.09 -4.86 11.08
CA ASN A 116 -11.36 -5.50 10.73
C ASN A 116 -11.16 -6.81 9.97
N LYS A 117 -12.15 -7.71 10.08
CA LYS A 117 -12.14 -9.03 9.43
C LYS A 117 -12.04 -8.97 7.89
N PHE A 118 -12.44 -7.85 7.29
CA PHE A 118 -12.41 -7.62 5.85
C PHE A 118 -11.75 -6.28 5.51
N PRO A 119 -10.43 -6.12 5.67
CA PRO A 119 -9.74 -4.83 5.58
C PRO A 119 -10.07 -4.07 4.29
N TYR A 120 -10.11 -4.80 3.18
CA TYR A 120 -10.35 -4.27 1.84
C TYR A 120 -11.74 -3.69 1.62
N GLN A 121 -12.72 -4.03 2.47
CA GLN A 121 -14.08 -3.49 2.42
C GLN A 121 -14.24 -2.20 3.25
N TRP A 122 -13.26 -1.89 4.10
CA TRP A 122 -13.29 -0.78 5.04
C TRP A 122 -12.13 0.19 4.77
N ALA A 123 -11.99 0.58 3.49
CA ALA A 123 -11.22 1.77 3.16
C ALA A 123 -11.83 2.97 3.90
N PHE A 124 -11.01 3.70 4.64
CA PHE A 124 -11.49 4.86 5.38
C PHE A 124 -11.70 6.04 4.42
N ASN A 125 -12.86 6.12 3.79
CA ASN A 125 -13.19 7.25 2.91
C ASN A 125 -13.11 8.61 3.62
N LYS A 126 -13.24 8.65 4.96
CA LYS A 126 -13.09 9.87 5.76
C LYS A 126 -11.64 10.22 6.09
N ASP A 127 -10.73 9.26 5.99
CA ASP A 127 -9.32 9.41 6.38
C ASP A 127 -8.37 9.40 5.18
N LEU A 128 -8.92 9.50 3.97
CA LEU A 128 -8.17 9.71 2.73
C LEU A 128 -7.23 10.92 2.88
N VAL A 129 -6.00 10.77 2.41
CA VAL A 129 -5.06 11.89 2.25
C VAL A 129 -4.97 12.20 0.77
N LYS A 130 -5.20 13.46 0.41
CA LYS A 130 -5.04 13.94 -0.97
C LYS A 130 -3.89 14.92 -1.01
N ILE A 131 -3.05 14.81 -2.04
CA ILE A 131 -1.95 15.74 -2.26
C ILE A 131 -1.82 16.03 -3.76
N ASN A 132 -1.53 17.29 -4.09
CA ASN A 132 -1.37 17.71 -5.48
C ASN A 132 -0.13 17.03 -6.11
N MET A 133 -0.22 16.61 -7.38
CA MET A 133 0.90 15.94 -8.07
C MET A 133 2.12 16.84 -8.29
N ASP A 134 1.95 18.16 -8.28
CA ASP A 134 3.03 19.15 -8.41
C ASP A 134 3.71 19.48 -7.07
N SER A 135 3.28 18.86 -5.98
CA SER A 135 3.93 19.01 -4.67
C SER A 135 5.35 18.44 -4.70
N ASP A 136 6.22 18.96 -3.83
CA ASP A 136 7.59 18.44 -3.74
C ASP A 136 7.65 17.03 -3.12
N LEU A 137 8.80 16.38 -3.27
CA LEU A 137 9.00 15.03 -2.75
C LEU A 137 8.84 14.94 -1.23
N LEU A 138 9.21 16.01 -0.51
CA LEU A 138 9.14 16.03 0.95
C LEU A 138 7.68 15.95 1.41
N ASP A 139 6.80 16.76 0.82
CA ASP A 139 5.39 16.81 1.18
C ASP A 139 4.63 15.57 0.71
N ILE A 140 4.98 15.00 -0.45
CA ILE A 140 4.46 13.69 -0.89
C ILE A 140 4.85 12.60 0.12
N GLY A 141 6.10 12.58 0.57
CA GLY A 141 6.58 11.60 1.55
C GLY A 141 5.86 11.72 2.88
N LYS A 142 5.68 12.94 3.39
CA LYS A 142 4.88 13.21 4.60
C LYS A 142 3.44 12.76 4.44
N ALA A 143 2.82 13.00 3.28
CA ALA A 143 1.46 12.55 3.01
C ALA A 143 1.33 11.02 3.06
N ILE A 144 2.30 10.29 2.49
CA ILE A 144 2.36 8.82 2.54
C ILE A 144 2.47 8.36 4.00
N LEU A 145 3.37 8.94 4.79
CA LEU A 145 3.54 8.58 6.19
C LEU A 145 2.29 8.89 7.02
N LEU A 146 1.67 10.05 6.81
CA LEU A 146 0.42 10.43 7.47
C LEU A 146 -0.72 9.45 7.14
N ALA A 147 -0.86 9.04 5.88
CA ALA A 147 -1.82 8.02 5.50
C ALA A 147 -1.49 6.68 6.17
N LEU A 148 -0.21 6.28 6.20
CA LEU A 148 0.23 5.04 6.85
C LEU A 148 -0.04 5.03 8.35
N GLU A 149 0.10 6.17 9.04
CA GLU A 149 -0.26 6.33 10.45
C GLU A 149 -1.75 6.08 10.72
N ARG A 150 -2.60 6.37 9.73
CA ARG A 150 -4.05 6.11 9.80
C ARG A 150 -4.40 4.64 9.49
N SER A 151 -3.50 3.89 8.87
CA SER A 151 -3.67 2.45 8.65
C SER A 151 -3.39 1.65 9.92
N THR A 152 -4.21 0.64 10.17
CA THR A 152 -4.13 -0.20 11.37
C THR A 152 -3.43 -1.53 11.08
N TYR A 153 -2.98 -2.21 12.13
CA TYR A 153 -2.50 -3.60 12.05
C TYR A 153 -3.61 -4.59 12.33
N HIS A 154 -3.41 -5.83 11.88
CA HIS A 154 -4.29 -6.95 12.22
C HIS A 154 -4.33 -7.22 13.74
N PRO A 155 -5.51 -7.55 14.33
CA PRO A 155 -5.64 -7.79 15.78
C PRO A 155 -4.81 -8.98 16.29
N GLU A 156 -4.53 -9.94 15.40
CA GLU A 156 -3.68 -11.10 15.69
C GLU A 156 -2.18 -10.86 15.48
N ARG A 157 -1.74 -9.63 15.22
CA ARG A 157 -0.30 -9.31 15.14
C ARG A 157 0.40 -9.75 16.41
N LYS A 158 1.49 -10.51 16.28
CA LYS A 158 2.22 -11.09 17.43
C LYS A 158 3.27 -10.15 18.05
N ASP A 159 3.19 -8.85 17.79
CA ASP A 159 4.19 -7.87 18.22
C ASP A 159 3.72 -7.13 19.49
N PRO A 160 4.44 -7.25 20.62
CA PRO A 160 3.94 -6.86 21.96
C PRO A 160 3.74 -5.35 22.19
N LYS A 161 4.11 -4.46 21.27
CA LYS A 161 4.08 -3.00 21.50
C LYS A 161 2.73 -2.31 21.26
N TYR A 162 1.68 -3.01 20.81
CA TYR A 162 0.43 -2.36 20.35
C TYR A 162 -0.84 -2.73 21.12
N ARG A 163 -0.75 -3.45 22.25
CA ARG A 163 -1.93 -3.69 23.11
C ARG A 163 -2.49 -2.41 23.76
N GLU A 164 -1.83 -1.26 23.63
CA GLU A 164 -2.21 -0.03 24.34
C GLU A 164 -2.76 1.12 23.47
N SER A 165 -2.61 1.10 22.15
CA SER A 165 -3.18 2.13 21.29
C SER A 165 -4.51 1.69 20.68
N LYS A 166 -5.51 1.43 21.54
CA LYS A 166 -6.88 1.67 21.09
C LYS A 166 -6.98 3.19 20.84
N PRO A 167 -7.51 3.65 19.69
CA PRO A 167 -7.90 5.04 19.58
C PRO A 167 -8.91 5.30 20.69
N LYS A 168 -8.56 6.18 21.64
CA LYS A 168 -9.57 6.82 22.47
C LYS A 168 -10.40 7.65 21.50
N PHE A 169 -11.52 7.09 21.05
CA PHE A 169 -12.57 7.88 20.43
C PHE A 169 -12.98 8.95 21.44
N PHE A 170 -12.39 10.14 21.32
CA PHE A 170 -13.02 11.36 21.79
C PHE A 170 -14.12 11.66 20.80
N LEU A 171 -15.33 11.20 21.12
CA LEU A 171 -16.53 11.83 20.58
C LEU A 171 -16.83 13.06 21.47
N PRO A 172 -17.13 14.22 20.89
CA PRO A 172 -17.72 15.33 21.63
C PRO A 172 -19.10 14.96 22.20
#